data_AF-A0A925JDM8-F1
#
_entry.id   AF-A0A925JDM8-F1
#
_cell.length_a   1.000
_cell.length_b   1.000
_cell.length_c   1.000
_cell.angle_alpha   90.00
_cell.angle_beta   90.00
_cell.angle_gamma   90.00
#
_symmetry.space_group_name_H-M   'P 1'
#
loop_
_entity.id
_entity.type
_entity.pdbx_description
1 polymer ?
#
loop_
_entity_poly.entity_id
_entity_poly.type
_entity_poly.pdbx_seq_one_letter_code
_entity_poly.pdbx_strand_id
1 'polypeptide(L)'
;MIPVFLIPSFVFWTGGMYKDGFVFLFMMVVVWQFFQLLNKNDRKGTRILYLAVAFAGIFLLRNYIALLLLPSLLCWGLNMRWPRHAAWTFVIIYLIGSMAILFGSQLHAGLDFPSFIAERQQAFLALPANTKLPVPAIEPTAVGMIRYLPIAMRIGFAEPVLWDLPGLRYLVFSIELLFLLFLAALALYKRPQLTVNQHSYLFFALFFTASVWLCLGYMAPITGAIVRYRVICLPILASALMCTALIRQNK
;
A
#
# COMPACT_ATOMS: atom_id res chain seq x y z
N MET A 1 -2.47 3.88 20.82
CA MET A 1 -2.21 3.10 19.58
C MET A 1 -3.26 2.04 19.27
N ILE A 2 -4.08 1.60 20.23
CA ILE A 2 -5.20 0.66 20.01
C ILE A 2 -6.25 1.13 18.97
N PRO A 3 -6.60 2.43 18.84
CA PRO A 3 -7.65 2.86 17.91
C PRO A 3 -7.40 2.56 16.44
N VAL A 4 -6.13 2.37 16.03
CA VAL A 4 -5.75 2.09 14.64
C VAL A 4 -6.25 0.72 14.15
N PHE A 5 -6.49 -0.22 15.06
CA PHE A 5 -7.03 -1.54 14.72
C PHE A 5 -8.56 -1.59 14.75
N LEU A 6 -9.22 -0.53 15.21
CA LEU A 6 -10.67 -0.41 15.28
C LEU A 6 -11.27 0.30 14.06
N ILE A 7 -10.49 0.39 12.97
CA ILE A 7 -10.96 0.88 11.68
C ILE A 7 -12.08 -0.07 11.20
N PRO A 8 -13.31 0.43 10.94
CA PRO A 8 -14.45 -0.42 10.64
C PRO A 8 -14.22 -1.35 9.45
N SER A 9 -13.60 -0.85 8.37
CA SER A 9 -13.26 -1.67 7.21
C SER A 9 -12.28 -2.79 7.57
N PHE A 10 -11.32 -2.49 8.45
CA PHE A 10 -10.33 -3.44 8.93
C PHE A 10 -10.97 -4.57 9.69
N VAL A 11 -11.69 -4.26 10.76
CA VAL A 11 -12.38 -5.26 11.57
C VAL A 11 -13.33 -6.11 10.73
N PHE A 12 -14.08 -5.48 9.82
CA PHE A 12 -15.04 -6.18 8.96
C PHE A 12 -14.36 -7.19 8.01
N TRP A 13 -13.33 -6.76 7.26
CA TRP A 13 -12.71 -7.61 6.24
C TRP A 13 -11.67 -8.59 6.79
N THR A 14 -11.01 -8.27 7.90
CA THR A 14 -10.04 -9.18 8.54
C THR A 14 -10.67 -10.09 9.58
N GLY A 15 -11.87 -9.77 10.09
CA GLY A 15 -12.62 -10.62 11.02
C GLY A 15 -13.25 -11.85 10.36
N GLY A 16 -13.42 -11.85 9.04
CA GLY A 16 -13.86 -13.03 8.29
C GLY A 16 -12.73 -14.06 8.09
N MET A 17 -13.09 -15.31 7.74
CA MET A 17 -12.14 -16.40 7.42
C MET A 17 -11.47 -16.20 6.05
N TYR A 18 -10.81 -15.06 5.85
CA TYR A 18 -10.09 -14.73 4.62
C TYR A 18 -8.57 -14.75 4.85
N LYS A 19 -7.82 -15.02 3.77
CA LYS A 19 -6.35 -14.94 3.78
C LYS A 19 -5.79 -13.54 4.13
N ASP A 20 -6.63 -12.51 4.13
CA ASP A 20 -6.25 -11.12 4.37
C ASP A 20 -5.74 -10.88 5.80
N GLY A 21 -6.32 -11.58 6.79
CA GLY A 21 -5.83 -11.53 8.19
C GLY A 21 -4.41 -12.11 8.34
N PHE A 22 -4.11 -13.23 7.67
CA PHE A 22 -2.77 -13.82 7.67
C PHE A 22 -1.74 -12.95 6.94
N VAL A 23 -2.12 -12.35 5.81
CA VAL A 23 -1.25 -11.39 5.10
C VAL A 23 -0.93 -10.21 6.01
N PHE A 24 -1.94 -9.66 6.70
CA PHE A 24 -1.73 -8.58 7.65
C PHE A 24 -0.81 -8.99 8.80
N LEU A 25 -1.01 -10.17 9.39
CA LEU A 25 -0.14 -10.71 10.44
C LEU A 25 1.32 -10.77 9.97
N PHE A 26 1.59 -11.40 8.83
CA PHE A 26 2.94 -11.49 8.29
C PHE A 26 3.53 -10.12 7.98
N MET A 27 2.73 -9.20 7.47
CA MET A 27 3.17 -7.82 7.21
C MET A 27 3.56 -7.08 8.49
N MET A 28 2.80 -7.25 9.59
CA MET A 28 3.16 -6.70 10.89
C MET A 28 4.46 -7.31 11.43
N VAL A 29 4.64 -8.62 11.27
CA VAL A 29 5.91 -9.30 11.63
C VAL A 29 7.07 -8.72 10.83
N VAL A 30 6.89 -8.48 9.53
CA VAL A 30 7.93 -7.86 8.69
C VAL A 30 8.27 -6.47 9.18
N VAL A 31 7.28 -5.59 9.37
CA VAL A 31 7.50 -4.21 9.84
C VAL A 31 8.20 -4.19 11.20
N TRP A 32 7.75 -5.00 12.15
CA TRP A 32 8.33 -5.07 13.49
C TRP A 32 9.76 -5.60 13.49
N GLN A 33 10.00 -6.74 12.85
CA GLN A 33 11.34 -7.34 12.84
C GLN A 33 12.33 -6.50 12.06
N PHE A 34 11.90 -5.83 10.99
CA PHE A 34 12.73 -4.91 10.23
C PHE A 34 13.11 -3.68 11.06
N PHE A 35 12.14 -3.06 11.75
CA PHE A 35 12.42 -1.95 12.67
C PHE A 35 13.44 -2.34 13.76
N GLN A 36 13.28 -3.52 14.35
CA GLN A 36 14.18 -4.00 15.38
C GLN A 36 15.56 -4.35 14.84
N LEU A 37 15.66 -4.89 13.62
CA LEU A 37 16.94 -5.16 12.95
C LEU A 37 17.72 -3.86 12.67
N LEU A 38 17.02 -2.77 12.37
CA LEU A 38 17.63 -1.46 12.12
C LEU A 38 18.10 -0.76 13.41
N ASN A 39 17.40 -0.95 14.52
CA ASN A 39 17.65 -0.21 15.76
C ASN A 39 18.39 -1.03 16.85
N LYS A 40 18.40 -2.36 16.74
CA LYS A 40 19.02 -3.24 17.73
C LYS A 40 19.89 -4.28 17.05
N ASN A 41 21.05 -4.55 17.66
CA ASN A 41 22.05 -5.47 17.11
C ASN A 41 21.87 -6.91 17.61
N ASP A 42 20.84 -7.20 18.40
CA ASP A 42 20.62 -8.47 19.09
C ASP A 42 19.84 -9.49 18.24
N ARG A 43 20.19 -10.78 18.36
CA ARG A 43 19.48 -11.92 17.76
C ARG A 43 19.22 -11.79 16.24
N LYS A 44 20.18 -11.21 15.49
CA LYS A 44 20.03 -10.95 14.04
C LYS A 44 19.58 -12.17 13.24
N GLY A 45 20.18 -13.34 13.47
CA GLY A 45 19.81 -14.57 12.74
C GLY A 45 18.35 -14.95 12.92
N THR A 46 17.85 -14.93 14.15
CA THR A 46 16.43 -15.19 14.46
C THR A 46 15.51 -14.17 13.82
N ARG A 47 15.91 -12.88 13.80
CA ARG A 47 15.13 -11.81 13.14
C ARG A 47 15.05 -12.01 11.63
N ILE A 48 16.17 -12.36 10.99
CA ILE A 48 16.23 -12.65 9.55
C ILE A 48 15.36 -13.87 9.22
N LEU A 49 15.36 -14.91 10.06
CA LEU A 49 14.49 -16.07 9.90
C LEU A 49 13.00 -15.67 9.93
N TYR A 50 12.58 -14.89 10.93
CA TYR A 50 11.19 -14.40 10.98
C TYR A 50 10.83 -13.53 9.78
N LEU A 51 11.75 -12.68 9.32
CA LEU A 51 11.56 -11.88 8.10
C LEU A 51 11.38 -12.77 6.87
N ALA A 52 12.22 -13.78 6.69
CA ALA A 52 12.16 -14.70 5.57
C ALA A 52 10.84 -15.50 5.56
N VAL A 53 10.45 -16.06 6.72
CA VAL A 53 9.20 -16.82 6.86
C VAL A 53 7.98 -15.93 6.62
N ALA A 54 7.95 -14.73 7.20
CA ALA A 54 6.84 -13.80 7.01
C ALA A 54 6.76 -13.31 5.56
N PHE A 55 7.89 -12.98 4.94
CA PHE A 55 7.93 -12.60 3.53
C PHE A 55 7.47 -13.72 2.61
N ALA A 56 7.91 -14.96 2.84
CA ALA A 56 7.42 -16.13 2.12
C ALA A 56 5.91 -16.33 2.29
N GLY A 57 5.39 -16.14 3.51
CA GLY A 57 3.95 -16.17 3.79
C GLY A 57 3.17 -15.13 3.01
N ILE A 58 3.64 -13.88 2.95
CA ILE A 58 3.01 -12.82 2.13
C ILE A 58 3.10 -13.20 0.65
N PHE A 59 4.25 -13.67 0.17
CA PHE A 59 4.46 -14.00 -1.23
C PHE A 59 3.52 -15.12 -1.70
N LEU A 60 3.35 -16.18 -0.91
CA LEU A 60 2.44 -17.29 -1.21
C LEU A 60 0.97 -16.87 -1.19
N LEU A 61 0.57 -15.99 -0.27
CA LEU A 61 -0.83 -15.57 -0.14
C LEU A 61 -1.22 -14.45 -1.11
N ARG A 62 -0.33 -13.47 -1.30
CA ARG A 62 -0.48 -12.25 -2.10
C ARG A 62 0.89 -11.75 -2.60
N ASN A 63 1.40 -12.40 -3.64
CA ASN A 63 2.67 -12.07 -4.30
C ASN A 63 2.84 -10.57 -4.64
N TYR A 64 1.82 -9.88 -5.16
CA TYR A 64 1.92 -8.46 -5.49
C TYR A 64 2.22 -7.58 -4.27
N ILE A 65 1.69 -7.91 -3.07
CA ILE A 65 1.98 -7.16 -1.84
C ILE A 65 3.45 -7.38 -1.44
N ALA A 66 3.93 -8.62 -1.51
CA ALA A 66 5.32 -8.94 -1.21
C ALA A 66 6.29 -8.18 -2.13
N LEU A 67 6.00 -8.15 -3.44
CA LEU A 67 6.83 -7.45 -4.42
C LEU A 67 6.86 -5.92 -4.17
N LEU A 68 5.73 -5.31 -3.81
CA LEU A 68 5.66 -3.87 -3.52
C LEU A 68 6.25 -3.51 -2.14
N LEU A 69 6.34 -4.48 -1.23
CA LEU A 69 6.94 -4.29 0.09
C LEU A 69 8.47 -4.15 0.01
N LEU A 70 9.14 -4.87 -0.90
CA LEU A 70 10.60 -4.84 -1.08
C LEU A 70 11.18 -3.44 -1.33
N PRO A 71 10.75 -2.67 -2.35
CA PRO A 71 11.30 -1.34 -2.59
C PRO A 71 11.02 -0.40 -1.40
N SER A 72 9.87 -0.55 -0.75
CA SER A 72 9.50 0.25 0.42
C SER A 72 10.44 -0.02 1.61
N LEU A 73 10.73 -1.29 1.90
CA LEU A 73 11.67 -1.69 2.96
C LEU A 73 13.10 -1.26 2.64
N LEU A 74 13.53 -1.40 1.40
CA LEU A 74 14.84 -0.93 0.95
C LEU A 74 14.99 0.58 1.19
N CYS A 75 14.00 1.38 0.77
CA CYS A 75 14.00 2.81 1.00
C CYS A 75 14.03 3.15 2.51
N TRP A 76 13.28 2.43 3.34
CA TRP A 76 13.31 2.62 4.80
C TRP A 76 14.71 2.35 5.37
N GLY A 77 15.34 1.23 5.02
CA GLY A 77 16.68 0.90 5.48
C GLY A 77 17.74 1.91 5.02
N LEU A 78 17.67 2.38 3.78
CA LEU A 78 18.58 3.40 3.25
C LEU A 78 18.37 4.76 3.94
N ASN A 79 17.13 5.13 4.24
CA ASN A 79 16.79 6.38 4.92
C ASN A 79 17.32 6.42 6.37
N MET A 80 17.31 5.27 7.05
CA MET A 80 17.96 5.12 8.36
C MET A 80 19.47 5.40 8.31
N ARG A 81 20.13 5.05 7.19
CA ARG A 81 21.56 5.28 7.02
C ARG A 81 21.89 6.69 6.53
N TRP A 82 21.03 7.27 5.69
CA TRP A 82 21.21 8.57 5.05
C TRP A 82 19.95 9.44 5.11
N PRO A 83 19.60 9.98 6.29
CA PRO A 83 18.33 10.67 6.51
C PRO A 83 18.17 11.97 5.71
N ARG A 84 19.29 12.63 5.35
CA ARG A 84 19.28 13.86 4.57
C ARG A 84 18.71 13.68 3.14
N HIS A 85 18.77 12.47 2.59
CA HIS A 85 18.33 12.16 1.23
C HIS A 85 17.05 11.31 1.19
N ALA A 86 16.33 11.21 2.32
CA ALA A 86 15.11 10.43 2.51
C ALA A 86 14.18 10.46 1.28
N ALA A 87 13.66 11.64 0.94
CA ALA A 87 12.69 11.81 -0.13
C ALA A 87 13.25 11.40 -1.50
N TRP A 88 14.51 11.75 -1.80
CA TRP A 88 15.15 11.42 -3.08
C TRP A 88 15.35 9.92 -3.25
N THR A 89 15.72 9.20 -2.18
CA THR A 89 15.86 7.74 -2.21
C THR A 89 14.56 7.07 -2.63
N PHE A 90 13.42 7.51 -2.07
CA PHE A 90 12.11 6.99 -2.47
C PHE A 90 11.79 7.33 -3.93
N VAL A 91 11.95 8.59 -4.35
CA VAL A 91 11.67 9.00 -5.74
C VAL A 91 12.49 8.18 -6.74
N ILE A 92 13.79 8.02 -6.51
CA ILE A 92 14.68 7.29 -7.42
C ILE A 92 14.31 5.80 -7.49
N ILE A 93 14.14 5.13 -6.35
CA ILE A 93 13.82 3.69 -6.33
C ILE A 93 12.46 3.42 -6.96
N TYR A 94 11.48 4.29 -6.72
CA TYR A 94 10.16 4.15 -7.33
C TYR A 94 10.16 4.45 -8.82
N LEU A 95 10.95 5.42 -9.27
CA LEU A 95 11.13 5.71 -10.69
C LEU A 95 11.75 4.50 -11.39
N ILE A 96 12.83 3.94 -10.84
CA ILE A 96 13.48 2.74 -11.36
C ILE A 96 12.51 1.55 -11.37
N GLY A 97 11.76 1.32 -10.28
CA GLY A 97 10.77 0.25 -10.22
C GLY A 97 9.64 0.42 -11.24
N SER A 98 9.17 1.65 -11.45
CA SER A 98 8.14 1.95 -12.46
C SER A 98 8.68 1.73 -13.88
N MET A 99 9.92 2.13 -14.16
CA MET A 99 10.58 1.84 -15.43
C MET A 99 10.74 0.33 -15.65
N ALA A 100 11.14 -0.41 -14.62
CA ALA A 100 11.25 -1.87 -14.69
C ALA A 100 9.89 -2.55 -14.97
N ILE A 101 8.80 -2.02 -14.40
CA ILE A 101 7.44 -2.51 -14.68
C ILE A 101 7.03 -2.19 -16.12
N LEU A 102 7.26 -0.96 -16.59
CA LEU A 102 6.80 -0.53 -17.91
C LEU A 102 7.59 -1.15 -19.07
N PHE A 103 8.90 -1.35 -18.89
CA PHE A 103 9.82 -1.80 -19.94
C PHE A 103 10.40 -3.20 -19.70
N GLY A 104 9.94 -3.90 -18.65
CA GLY A 104 10.43 -5.24 -18.31
C GLY A 104 10.27 -6.26 -19.44
N SER A 105 9.21 -6.14 -20.24
CA SER A 105 8.96 -7.00 -21.41
C SER A 105 10.04 -6.90 -22.48
N GLN A 106 10.78 -5.79 -22.57
CA GLN A 106 11.89 -5.62 -23.51
C GLN A 106 13.16 -6.35 -23.06
N LEU A 107 13.28 -6.66 -21.75
CA LEU A 107 14.44 -7.34 -21.18
C LEU A 107 14.28 -8.86 -21.23
N HIS A 108 13.09 -9.37 -20.89
CA HIS A 108 12.81 -10.80 -20.87
C HIS A 108 11.30 -11.05 -20.96
N ALA A 109 10.88 -12.06 -21.73
CA ALA A 109 9.46 -12.39 -21.91
C ALA A 109 8.75 -12.71 -20.57
N GLY A 110 9.46 -13.28 -19.60
CA GLY A 110 8.94 -13.54 -18.25
C GLY A 110 8.76 -12.31 -17.34
N LEU A 111 9.17 -11.12 -17.79
CA LEU A 111 9.03 -9.84 -17.05
C LEU A 111 7.99 -8.91 -17.69
N ASP A 112 7.03 -9.49 -18.43
CA ASP A 112 5.92 -8.74 -19.04
C ASP A 112 4.83 -8.38 -18.01
N PHE A 113 5.19 -7.47 -17.10
CA PHE A 113 4.26 -6.92 -16.11
C PHE A 113 3.07 -6.20 -16.74
N PRO A 114 3.21 -5.46 -17.86
CA PRO A 114 2.06 -4.83 -18.51
C PRO A 114 0.96 -5.82 -18.89
N SER A 115 1.33 -6.94 -19.53
CA SER A 115 0.37 -7.99 -19.87
C SER A 115 -0.23 -8.65 -18.64
N PHE A 116 0.58 -8.98 -17.62
CA PHE A 116 0.06 -9.56 -16.38
C PHE A 116 -0.99 -8.67 -15.69
N ILE A 117 -0.76 -7.36 -15.63
CA ILE A 117 -1.71 -6.41 -15.03
C ILE A 117 -2.99 -6.31 -15.90
N ALA A 118 -2.85 -6.23 -17.22
CA ALA A 118 -3.98 -6.14 -18.14
C ALA A 118 -4.87 -7.40 -18.09
N GLU A 119 -4.27 -8.59 -18.10
CA GLU A 119 -4.97 -9.87 -17.94
C GLU A 119 -5.73 -9.95 -16.61
N ARG A 120 -5.08 -9.51 -15.51
CA ARG A 120 -5.72 -9.45 -14.20
C ARG A 120 -6.93 -8.52 -14.21
N GLN A 121 -6.80 -7.35 -14.83
CA GLN A 121 -7.92 -6.42 -14.96
C GLN A 121 -9.07 -7.01 -15.78
N GLN A 122 -8.77 -7.62 -16.93
CA GLN A 122 -9.78 -8.27 -17.77
C GLN A 122 -10.50 -9.39 -17.01
N ALA A 123 -9.78 -10.19 -16.23
CA ALA A 123 -10.37 -11.20 -15.38
C ALA A 123 -11.35 -10.60 -14.35
N PHE A 124 -11.01 -9.46 -13.73
CA PHE A 124 -11.93 -8.76 -12.83
C PHE A 124 -13.15 -8.17 -13.57
N LEU A 125 -12.96 -7.63 -14.77
CA LEU A 125 -14.06 -7.12 -15.60
C LEU A 125 -15.02 -8.23 -16.04
N ALA A 126 -14.54 -9.46 -16.23
CA ALA A 126 -15.35 -10.61 -16.59
C ALA A 126 -16.23 -11.15 -15.44
N LEU A 127 -15.81 -11.00 -14.17
CA LEU A 127 -16.55 -11.54 -13.02
C LEU A 127 -17.94 -10.91 -12.87
N PRO A 128 -19.04 -11.64 -12.62
CA PRO A 128 -20.33 -11.02 -12.33
C PRO A 128 -20.27 -10.27 -10.98
N ALA A 129 -20.44 -8.95 -11.00
CA ALA A 129 -20.40 -8.13 -9.78
C ALA A 129 -21.31 -6.90 -9.90
N ASN A 130 -22.06 -6.61 -8.84
CA ASN A 130 -23.04 -5.52 -8.78
C ASN A 130 -22.39 -4.14 -8.56
N THR A 131 -21.09 -4.08 -8.28
CA THR A 131 -20.35 -2.84 -7.97
C THR A 131 -19.14 -2.64 -8.89
N LYS A 132 -19.29 -3.06 -10.16
CA LYS A 132 -18.30 -2.79 -11.21
C LYS A 132 -18.26 -1.32 -11.55
N LEU A 133 -17.05 -0.81 -11.76
CA LEU A 133 -16.84 0.52 -12.26
C LEU A 133 -16.81 0.49 -13.80
N PRO A 134 -17.48 1.44 -14.48
CA PRO A 134 -17.43 1.54 -15.94
C PRO A 134 -16.06 2.11 -16.37
N VAL A 135 -15.14 1.23 -16.73
CA VAL A 135 -13.76 1.61 -17.09
C VAL A 135 -13.32 0.88 -18.37
N PRO A 136 -12.48 1.51 -19.21
CA PRO A 136 -11.93 0.84 -20.37
C PRO A 136 -10.94 -0.26 -19.95
N ALA A 137 -10.80 -1.29 -20.78
CA ALA A 137 -9.75 -2.28 -20.62
C ALA A 137 -8.38 -1.63 -20.89
N ILE A 138 -7.38 -2.00 -20.09
CA ILE A 138 -6.00 -1.55 -20.25
C ILE A 138 -5.37 -2.24 -21.47
N GLU A 139 -4.74 -1.45 -22.34
CA GLU A 139 -3.84 -1.98 -23.36
C GLU A 139 -2.55 -2.50 -22.70
N PRO A 140 -2.09 -3.73 -23.02
CA PRO A 140 -0.90 -4.34 -22.42
C PRO A 140 0.41 -3.74 -22.99
N THR A 141 0.53 -2.42 -22.94
CA THR A 141 1.70 -1.66 -23.42
C THR A 141 2.09 -0.60 -22.39
N ALA A 142 3.35 -0.15 -22.41
CA ALA A 142 3.81 0.93 -21.54
C ALA A 142 2.97 2.21 -21.73
N VAL A 143 2.62 2.54 -22.97
CA VAL A 143 1.78 3.70 -23.32
C VAL A 143 0.36 3.52 -22.77
N GLY A 144 -0.23 2.33 -22.92
CA GLY A 144 -1.53 1.98 -22.36
C GLY A 144 -1.57 2.15 -20.84
N MET A 145 -0.55 1.66 -20.14
CA MET A 145 -0.41 1.81 -18.69
C MET A 145 -0.33 3.27 -18.24
N ILE A 146 0.44 4.09 -18.96
CA ILE A 146 0.57 5.53 -18.66
C ILE A 146 -0.76 6.25 -18.93
N ARG A 147 -1.44 5.95 -20.03
CA ARG A 147 -2.77 6.52 -20.35
C ARG A 147 -3.82 6.16 -19.31
N TYR A 148 -3.76 4.95 -18.76
CA TYR A 148 -4.69 4.48 -17.73
C TYR A 148 -4.34 4.96 -16.31
N LEU A 149 -3.12 5.47 -16.08
CA LEU A 149 -2.65 5.95 -14.77
C LEU A 149 -3.64 6.88 -14.03
N PRO A 150 -4.20 7.96 -14.64
CA PRO A 150 -5.14 8.83 -13.93
C PRO A 150 -6.42 8.09 -13.49
N ILE A 151 -6.89 7.14 -14.30
CA ILE A 151 -8.04 6.30 -13.97
C ILE A 151 -7.69 5.37 -12.81
N ALA A 152 -6.53 4.70 -12.87
CA ALA A 152 -6.03 3.85 -11.80
C ALA A 152 -5.85 4.62 -10.49
N MET A 153 -5.37 5.88 -10.54
CA MET A 153 -5.25 6.73 -9.36
C MET A 153 -6.63 7.08 -8.78
N ARG A 154 -7.60 7.45 -9.61
CA ARG A 154 -8.98 7.70 -9.14
C ARG A 154 -9.56 6.45 -8.46
N ILE A 155 -9.45 5.30 -9.11
CA ILE A 155 -9.95 4.02 -8.60
C ILE A 155 -9.21 3.58 -7.34
N GLY A 156 -7.89 3.73 -7.32
CA GLY A 156 -7.01 3.25 -6.28
C GLY A 156 -7.00 4.12 -5.02
N PHE A 157 -7.26 5.43 -5.14
CA PHE A 157 -7.16 6.36 -4.02
C PHE A 157 -8.48 7.04 -3.64
N ALA A 158 -9.45 7.18 -4.55
CA ALA A 158 -10.68 7.95 -4.29
C ALA A 158 -11.93 7.09 -4.09
N GLU A 159 -12.01 5.90 -4.69
CA GLU A 159 -13.16 5.00 -4.50
C GLU A 159 -13.23 4.44 -3.08
N PRO A 160 -14.41 4.18 -2.48
CA PRO A 160 -15.72 4.59 -2.94
C PRO A 160 -15.91 6.09 -2.78
N VAL A 161 -16.39 6.72 -3.85
CA VAL A 161 -16.59 8.15 -3.87
C VAL A 161 -17.97 8.51 -3.28
N LEU A 162 -18.04 9.54 -2.44
CA LEU A 162 -19.28 9.89 -1.72
C LEU A 162 -20.49 10.19 -2.61
N TRP A 163 -20.25 10.75 -3.80
CA TRP A 163 -21.32 11.15 -4.72
C TRP A 163 -21.74 10.05 -5.70
N ASP A 164 -21.02 8.92 -5.75
CA ASP A 164 -21.32 7.79 -6.63
C ASP A 164 -21.22 6.46 -5.85
N LEU A 165 -22.03 6.35 -4.79
CA LEU A 165 -22.01 5.18 -3.93
C LEU A 165 -22.89 4.05 -4.51
N PRO A 166 -22.35 2.84 -4.69
CA PRO A 166 -23.14 1.68 -5.11
C PRO A 166 -24.14 1.19 -4.04
N GLY A 167 -24.13 1.79 -2.84
CA GLY A 167 -25.09 1.53 -1.78
C GLY A 167 -24.67 2.13 -0.44
N LEU A 168 -25.63 2.32 0.47
CA LEU A 168 -25.41 3.01 1.76
C LEU A 168 -24.33 2.37 2.63
N ARG A 169 -24.15 1.04 2.55
CA ARG A 169 -23.09 0.31 3.28
C ARG A 169 -21.67 0.78 2.93
N TYR A 170 -21.46 1.39 1.76
CA TYR A 170 -20.16 1.92 1.35
C TYR A 170 -19.84 3.30 1.93
N LEU A 171 -20.83 3.95 2.56
CA LEU A 171 -20.66 5.26 3.20
C LEU A 171 -19.61 5.20 4.31
N VAL A 172 -19.60 4.14 5.13
CA VAL A 172 -18.63 3.95 6.21
C VAL A 172 -17.20 3.95 5.67
N PHE A 173 -16.96 3.29 4.54
CA PHE A 173 -15.64 3.23 3.90
C PHE A 173 -15.22 4.57 3.29
N SER A 174 -16.19 5.35 2.79
CA SER A 174 -15.95 6.68 2.24
C SER A 174 -15.57 7.67 3.35
N ILE A 175 -16.28 7.63 4.48
CA ILE A 175 -15.99 8.43 5.68
C ILE A 175 -14.59 8.08 6.22
N GLU A 176 -14.25 6.79 6.24
CA GLU A 176 -12.93 6.31 6.67
C GLU A 176 -11.80 6.86 5.79
N LEU A 177 -12.00 6.86 4.47
CA LEU A 177 -11.06 7.45 3.52
C LEU A 177 -10.92 8.97 3.74
N LEU A 178 -12.03 9.69 3.91
CA LEU A 178 -12.01 11.12 4.25
C LEU A 178 -11.30 11.40 5.56
N PHE A 179 -11.48 10.55 6.56
CA PHE A 179 -10.80 10.68 7.85
C PHE A 179 -9.27 10.51 7.68
N LEU A 180 -8.82 9.57 6.85
CA LEU A 180 -7.39 9.44 6.53
C LEU A 180 -6.84 10.65 5.78
N LEU A 181 -7.59 11.19 4.83
CA LEU A 181 -7.21 12.42 4.13
C LEU A 181 -7.14 13.61 5.10
N PHE A 182 -8.08 13.71 6.03
CA PHE A 182 -8.04 14.69 7.10
C PHE A 182 -6.80 14.54 8.00
N LEU A 183 -6.46 13.33 8.42
CA LEU A 183 -5.24 13.07 9.20
C LEU A 183 -3.97 13.44 8.41
N ALA A 184 -3.92 13.14 7.12
CA ALA A 184 -2.82 13.54 6.24
C ALA A 184 -2.71 15.07 6.12
N ALA A 185 -3.84 15.77 5.91
CA ALA A 185 -3.87 17.22 5.88
C ALA A 185 -3.43 17.84 7.21
N LEU A 186 -3.86 17.28 8.34
CA LEU A 186 -3.47 17.73 9.67
C LEU A 186 -1.97 17.51 9.94
N ALA A 187 -1.41 16.39 9.50
CA ALA A 187 0.02 16.10 9.57
C ALA A 187 0.85 17.13 8.80
N LEU A 188 0.41 17.48 7.58
CA LEU A 188 1.05 18.50 6.74
C LEU A 188 0.93 19.92 7.32
N TYR A 189 -0.20 20.23 7.97
CA TYR A 189 -0.43 21.51 8.63
C TYR A 189 0.44 21.68 9.88
N LYS A 190 0.46 20.68 10.77
CA LYS A 190 1.20 20.77 12.03
C LYS A 190 2.72 20.70 11.86
N ARG A 191 3.22 20.00 10.84
CA ARG A 191 4.66 19.80 10.60
C ARG A 191 5.44 19.48 11.88
N PRO A 192 5.10 18.40 12.59
CA PRO A 192 5.78 18.02 13.83
C PRO A 192 7.28 17.79 13.59
N GLN A 193 8.08 18.03 14.63
CA GLN A 193 9.47 17.56 14.62
C GLN A 193 9.47 16.04 14.81
N LEU A 194 9.90 15.32 13.78
CA LEU A 194 9.95 13.85 13.78
C LEU A 194 11.38 13.37 13.98
N THR A 195 11.53 12.31 14.78
CA THR A 195 12.78 11.55 14.82
C THR A 195 13.05 10.89 13.47
N VAL A 196 14.32 10.56 13.20
CA VAL A 196 14.74 9.86 11.97
C VAL A 196 13.93 8.55 11.77
N ASN A 197 13.64 7.83 12.86
CA ASN A 197 12.80 6.64 12.88
C ASN A 197 11.37 6.91 12.42
N GLN A 198 10.71 7.91 13.02
CA GLN A 198 9.34 8.27 12.68
C GLN A 198 9.23 8.79 11.25
N HIS A 199 10.19 9.61 10.81
CA HIS A 199 10.22 10.14 9.46
C HIS A 199 10.37 9.02 8.43
N SER A 200 11.31 8.10 8.64
CA SER A 200 11.52 6.99 7.70
C SER A 200 10.35 6.01 7.66
N TYR A 201 9.72 5.74 8.81
CA TYR A 201 8.51 4.93 8.88
C TYR A 201 7.32 5.60 8.18
N LEU A 202 7.18 6.92 8.28
CA LEU A 202 6.14 7.68 7.57
C LEU A 202 6.31 7.54 6.05
N PHE A 203 7.52 7.74 5.53
CA PHE A 203 7.78 7.57 4.10
C PHE A 203 7.54 6.14 3.65
N PHE A 204 8.00 5.15 4.42
CA PHE A 204 7.68 3.74 4.18
C PHE A 204 6.16 3.51 4.07
N ALA A 205 5.40 3.96 5.07
CA ALA A 205 3.95 3.77 5.12
C ALA A 205 3.22 4.43 3.95
N LEU A 206 3.61 5.66 3.59
CA LEU A 206 3.02 6.41 2.49
C LEU A 206 3.29 5.74 1.14
N PHE A 207 4.57 5.48 0.83
CA PHE A 207 4.95 4.91 -0.46
C PHE A 207 4.46 3.48 -0.62
N PHE A 208 4.59 2.64 0.42
CA PHE A 208 4.06 1.27 0.40
C PHE A 208 2.55 1.26 0.14
N THR A 209 1.79 2.07 0.90
CA THR A 209 0.32 2.13 0.76
C THR A 209 -0.07 2.66 -0.62
N ALA A 210 0.58 3.73 -1.08
CA ALA A 210 0.34 4.30 -2.41
C ALA A 210 0.62 3.29 -3.53
N SER A 211 1.68 2.48 -3.39
CA SER A 211 2.01 1.43 -4.35
C SER A 211 0.91 0.38 -4.45
N VAL A 212 0.47 -0.12 -3.28
CA VAL A 212 -0.58 -1.15 -3.20
C VAL A 212 -1.89 -0.61 -3.76
N TRP A 213 -2.27 0.61 -3.38
CA TRP A 213 -3.50 1.25 -3.83
C TRP A 213 -3.49 1.55 -5.32
N LEU A 214 -2.36 1.99 -5.87
CA LEU A 214 -2.19 2.18 -7.30
C LEU A 214 -2.31 0.86 -8.05
N CYS A 215 -1.61 -0.18 -7.59
CA CYS A 215 -1.68 -1.52 -8.18
C CYS A 215 -3.10 -2.09 -8.16
N LEU A 216 -3.84 -1.87 -7.06
CA LEU A 216 -5.27 -2.21 -6.98
C LEU A 216 -6.12 -1.40 -7.96
N GLY A 217 -5.81 -0.13 -8.16
CA GLY A 217 -6.48 0.74 -9.14
C GLY A 217 -6.31 0.27 -10.59
N TYR A 218 -5.17 -0.33 -10.91
CA TYR A 218 -4.96 -0.98 -12.21
C TYR A 218 -5.70 -2.31 -12.33
N MET A 219 -5.66 -3.16 -11.30
CA MET A 219 -6.13 -4.54 -11.41
C MET A 219 -7.61 -4.75 -11.11
N ALA A 220 -8.21 -4.02 -10.17
CA ALA A 220 -9.49 -4.39 -9.57
C ALA A 220 -10.56 -3.29 -9.70
N PRO A 221 -11.19 -3.09 -10.87
CA PRO A 221 -12.24 -2.08 -11.09
C PRO A 221 -13.61 -2.49 -10.49
N ILE A 222 -13.61 -3.00 -9.26
CA ILE A 222 -14.81 -3.39 -8.50
C ILE A 222 -14.72 -2.73 -7.13
N THR A 223 -15.66 -1.84 -6.80
CA THR A 223 -15.65 -1.06 -5.54
C THR A 223 -15.53 -1.95 -4.31
N GLY A 224 -16.25 -3.08 -4.28
CA GLY A 224 -16.18 -4.04 -3.18
C GLY A 224 -14.79 -4.69 -3.00
N ALA A 225 -14.12 -5.01 -4.10
CA ALA A 225 -12.77 -5.59 -4.07
C ALA A 225 -11.74 -4.57 -3.61
N ILE A 226 -11.88 -3.32 -4.07
CA ILE A 226 -11.00 -2.20 -3.70
C ILE A 226 -11.07 -1.96 -2.20
N VAL A 227 -12.28 -1.78 -1.64
CA VAL A 227 -12.46 -1.56 -0.20
C VAL A 227 -11.81 -2.71 0.58
N ARG A 228 -12.08 -3.96 0.20
CA ARG A 228 -11.52 -5.14 0.88
C ARG A 228 -9.99 -5.19 0.84
N TYR A 229 -9.38 -4.97 -0.31
CA TYR A 229 -7.94 -5.20 -0.46
C TYR A 229 -7.09 -4.03 0.06
N ARG A 230 -7.64 -2.81 0.10
CA ARG A 230 -6.94 -1.64 0.68
C ARG A 230 -6.75 -1.76 2.19
N VAL A 231 -7.69 -2.42 2.86
CA VAL A 231 -7.73 -2.64 4.31
C VAL A 231 -6.41 -3.15 4.87
N ILE A 232 -5.69 -3.99 4.13
CA ILE A 232 -4.42 -4.55 4.57
C ILE A 232 -3.41 -3.45 4.92
N CYS A 233 -3.38 -2.35 4.15
CA CYS A 233 -2.43 -1.25 4.37
C CYS A 233 -2.95 -0.16 5.33
N LEU A 234 -4.26 -0.11 5.59
CA LEU A 234 -4.90 0.98 6.34
C LEU A 234 -4.31 1.16 7.75
N PRO A 235 -4.10 0.11 8.57
CA PRO A 235 -3.49 0.27 9.89
C PRO A 235 -2.06 0.83 9.83
N ILE A 236 -1.26 0.46 8.83
CA ILE A 236 0.10 0.99 8.67
C ILE A 236 0.02 2.49 8.40
N LEU A 237 -0.77 2.90 7.41
CA LEU A 237 -0.93 4.31 7.05
C LEU A 237 -1.49 5.13 8.22
N ALA A 238 -2.57 4.65 8.84
CA ALA A 238 -3.19 5.31 9.98
C ALA A 238 -2.23 5.45 11.17
N SER A 239 -1.43 4.43 11.48
CA SER A 239 -0.43 4.51 12.57
C SER A 239 0.64 5.58 12.30
N ALA A 240 1.11 5.68 11.05
CA ALA A 240 2.10 6.67 10.65
C ALA A 240 1.50 8.09 10.70
N LEU A 241 0.30 8.28 10.15
CA LEU A 241 -0.38 9.58 10.15
C LEU A 241 -0.74 10.04 11.56
N MET A 242 -1.29 9.17 12.41
CA MET A 242 -1.61 9.51 13.80
C MET A 242 -0.35 9.88 14.60
N CYS A 243 0.76 9.16 14.39
CA CYS A 243 2.04 9.51 15.01
C CYS A 243 2.42 10.95 14.65
N THR A 244 2.27 11.37 13.40
CA THR A 244 2.58 12.75 13.02
C THR A 244 1.53 13.79 13.46
N ALA A 245 0.24 13.50 13.28
CA ALA A 245 -0.83 14.48 13.48
C ALA A 245 -1.16 14.74 14.96
N LEU A 246 -0.91 13.76 15.84
CA LEU A 246 -1.31 13.81 17.25
C LEU A 246 -0.14 14.02 18.22
N ILE A 247 1.12 13.95 17.78
CA ILE A 247 2.25 14.33 18.65
C ILE A 247 2.07 15.80 19.03
N ARG A 248 1.97 16.04 20.35
CA ARG A 248 1.92 17.37 20.93
C ARG A 248 3.29 18.01 20.71
N GLN A 249 3.32 19.17 20.09
CA GLN A 249 4.55 19.96 20.02
C GLN A 249 4.84 20.43 21.44
N ASN A 250 5.86 19.85 22.09
CA ASN A 250 6.52 20.55 23.19
C ASN A 250 7.24 21.73 22.54
N LYS A 251 6.65 22.92 22.67
CA LYS A 251 7.38 24.18 22.53
C LYS A 251 8.27 24.37 23.74
#